data_AF-A0AAE0G337-F1
#
_entry.id   AF-A0AAE0G337-F1
#
_cell.length_a   1.000
_cell.length_b   1.000
_cell.length_c   1.000
_cell.angle_alpha   90.00
_cell.angle_beta   90.00
_cell.angle_gamma   90.00
#
_symmetry.space_group_name_H-M   'P 1'
#
loop_
_entity.id
_entity.type
_entity.pdbx_description
1 polymer ?
#
loop_
_entity_poly.entity_id
_entity_poly.type
_entity_poly.pdbx_seq_one_letter_code
_entity_poly.pdbx_strand_id
1 'polypeptide(L)'
;MVAEGTVSGVTCKKPSFREYVRGFEPRATFPHHSTLRRILVVIDELQQEEQVSRLGALQGFHNKKFICLGIQLDMWTDTNTHTCYAGVNATTVVEPPDDSTQAIPQLVLRSEALDFEIFPYTEHTAVNIKSWFLSLLQSRHIEHACISGITPDGAADGQCALNQISTLSEKIDTCNQHQMQRSILFASGLAGTSSKNPAAKGLLRKHGRVVKLFNQSRAVSDAVLKRQEEAKVPGHKLLSLVSTVTTRWGNQFSQVSVNNTLRAVIDPTIEAYQRANKGKKDAIVEEDPSDSGNKLGVAVPAADIGLSATDWDESIELEAFLQPAFHIKETIDKKHFLTGAQTLLYDLKQGCQDTLPLKVLNTPATPTLADRQRTSDTRGSGELGVVVLRSGDSTQSDVLTDEVERWKSLDTSLIQKFIDVETQLLNEFALMYKTKYSCNGTLEEETGSLGFQTEEMGDQ
;
A
#
# COMPACT_ATOMS: atom_id res chain seq x y z
N MET A 1 3.81 16.07 -41.32
CA MET A 1 3.76 16.06 -39.84
C MET A 1 4.36 14.74 -39.38
N VAL A 2 5.63 14.75 -39.00
CA VAL A 2 6.27 13.61 -38.32
C VAL A 2 5.95 13.82 -36.84
N ALA A 3 5.12 12.95 -36.26
CA ALA A 3 4.92 12.96 -34.82
C ALA A 3 6.23 12.49 -34.18
N GLU A 4 7.00 13.42 -33.61
CA GLU A 4 8.10 13.09 -32.70
C GLU A 4 7.50 12.50 -31.42
N GLY A 5 7.16 11.22 -31.47
CA GLY A 5 6.78 10.45 -30.30
C GLY A 5 8.01 10.25 -29.43
N THR A 6 8.21 11.09 -28.41
CA THR A 6 9.19 10.84 -27.36
C THR A 6 8.82 9.54 -26.65
N VAL A 7 9.58 8.47 -26.89
CA VAL A 7 9.51 7.25 -26.09
C VAL A 7 9.92 7.61 -24.67
N SER A 8 9.10 7.27 -23.68
CA SER A 8 9.40 7.61 -22.28
C SER A 8 10.75 7.02 -21.87
N GLY A 9 11.53 7.78 -21.09
CA GLY A 9 12.81 7.31 -20.55
C GLY A 9 12.68 6.09 -19.64
N VAL A 10 11.46 5.74 -19.20
CA VAL A 10 11.15 4.51 -18.46
C VAL A 10 11.07 3.32 -19.41
N THR A 11 10.40 3.47 -20.56
CA THR A 11 10.27 2.40 -21.55
C THR A 11 11.62 1.97 -22.11
N CYS A 12 12.51 2.93 -22.40
CA CYS A 12 13.88 2.65 -22.88
C CYS A 12 14.76 1.85 -21.90
N LYS A 13 14.35 1.77 -20.62
CA LYS A 13 15.06 1.01 -19.58
C LYS A 13 14.57 -0.44 -19.44
N LYS A 14 13.40 -0.78 -20.00
CA LYS A 14 12.86 -2.15 -19.90
C LYS A 14 13.71 -3.14 -20.73
N PRO A 15 14.17 -4.27 -20.16
CA PRO A 15 14.95 -5.27 -20.89
C PRO A 15 14.27 -5.76 -22.16
N SER A 16 12.97 -6.07 -22.10
CA SER A 16 12.17 -6.53 -23.24
C SER A 16 12.09 -5.49 -24.36
N PHE A 17 11.99 -4.19 -24.04
CA PHE A 17 12.01 -3.13 -25.04
C PHE A 17 13.40 -3.01 -25.69
N ARG A 18 14.47 -3.14 -24.91
CA ARG A 18 15.84 -3.14 -25.45
C ARG A 18 16.09 -4.34 -26.36
N GLU A 19 15.56 -5.50 -25.99
CA GLU A 19 15.61 -6.72 -26.79
C GLU A 19 14.83 -6.56 -28.10
N TYR A 20 13.61 -6.04 -28.04
CA TYR A 20 12.81 -5.69 -29.22
C TYR A 20 13.57 -4.75 -30.15
N VAL A 21 14.15 -3.67 -29.62
CA VAL A 21 14.93 -2.70 -30.42
C VAL A 21 16.18 -3.34 -31.02
N ARG A 22 16.88 -4.21 -30.29
CA ARG A 22 18.07 -4.93 -30.80
C ARG A 22 17.73 -5.93 -31.89
N GLY A 23 16.58 -6.59 -31.78
CA GLY A 23 16.08 -7.55 -32.76
C GLY A 23 15.33 -6.92 -33.93
N PHE A 24 15.16 -5.60 -33.95
CA PHE A 24 14.41 -4.91 -34.99
C PHE A 24 15.23 -4.79 -36.28
N GLU A 25 14.72 -5.35 -37.38
CA GLU A 25 15.27 -5.18 -38.72
C GLU A 25 15.08 -3.72 -39.17
N PRO A 26 16.14 -2.92 -39.42
CA PRO A 26 16.03 -1.50 -39.73
C PRO A 26 15.19 -1.18 -40.97
N ARG A 27 15.02 -2.16 -41.87
CA ARG A 27 14.22 -2.04 -43.10
C ARG A 27 12.76 -2.46 -42.93
N ALA A 28 12.40 -3.02 -41.78
CA ALA A 28 11.02 -3.41 -41.50
C ALA A 28 10.14 -2.18 -41.30
N THR A 29 9.01 -2.13 -41.98
CA THR A 29 7.96 -1.17 -41.67
C THR A 29 7.22 -1.60 -40.42
N PHE A 30 6.97 -0.68 -39.50
CA PHE A 30 6.12 -0.98 -38.34
C PHE A 30 4.75 -1.50 -38.81
N PRO A 31 4.21 -2.54 -38.17
CA PRO A 31 2.88 -3.03 -38.47
C PRO A 31 1.86 -1.90 -38.29
N HIS A 32 0.89 -1.84 -39.18
CA HIS A 32 -0.21 -0.89 -39.08
C HIS A 32 -0.98 -1.09 -37.76
N HIS A 33 -1.55 -0.03 -37.19
CA HIS A 33 -2.23 -0.09 -35.89
C HIS A 33 -3.33 -1.17 -35.82
N SER A 34 -4.03 -1.42 -36.93
CA SER A 34 -5.03 -2.49 -37.02
C SER A 34 -4.43 -3.88 -36.92
N THR A 35 -3.20 -4.07 -37.41
CA THR A 35 -2.46 -5.34 -37.29
C THR A 35 -2.01 -5.55 -35.85
N LEU A 36 -1.46 -4.50 -35.21
CA LEU A 36 -1.13 -4.54 -33.79
C LEU A 36 -2.35 -4.89 -32.92
N ARG A 37 -3.51 -4.27 -33.19
CA ARG A 37 -4.75 -4.58 -32.46
C ARG A 37 -5.15 -6.05 -32.62
N ARG A 38 -5.09 -6.61 -33.82
CA ARG A 38 -5.40 -8.04 -34.05
C ARG A 38 -4.44 -8.96 -33.30
N ILE A 39 -3.14 -8.64 -33.33
CA ILE A 39 -2.13 -9.41 -32.59
C ILE A 39 -2.40 -9.36 -31.08
N LEU A 40 -2.72 -8.18 -30.54
CA LEU A 40 -3.04 -8.04 -29.12
C LEU A 40 -4.29 -8.83 -28.71
N VAL A 41 -5.33 -8.86 -29.55
CA VAL A 41 -6.52 -9.70 -29.30
C VAL A 41 -6.16 -11.17 -29.24
N VAL A 42 -5.36 -11.67 -30.19
CA VAL A 42 -4.94 -13.08 -30.20
C VAL A 42 -4.05 -13.41 -28.99
N ILE A 43 -3.17 -12.49 -28.59
CA ILE A 43 -2.34 -12.68 -27.38
C ILE A 43 -3.24 -12.77 -26.14
N ASP A 44 -4.23 -11.88 -26.02
CA ASP A 44 -5.18 -11.89 -24.91
C ASP A 44 -5.98 -13.20 -24.86
N GLU A 45 -6.52 -13.66 -26.00
CA GLU A 45 -7.23 -14.95 -26.11
C GLU A 45 -6.34 -16.12 -25.64
N LEU A 46 -5.10 -16.21 -26.14
CA LEU A 46 -4.17 -17.27 -25.74
C LEU A 46 -3.79 -17.22 -24.26
N GLN A 47 -3.59 -16.01 -23.71
CA GLN A 47 -3.29 -15.83 -22.29
C GLN A 47 -4.47 -16.25 -21.40
N GLN A 48 -5.70 -15.95 -21.83
CA GLN A 48 -6.91 -16.35 -21.13
C GLN A 48 -7.11 -17.87 -21.19
N GLU A 49 -6.90 -18.51 -22.34
CA GLU A 49 -6.96 -19.96 -22.48
C GLU A 49 -5.93 -20.66 -21.58
N GLU A 50 -4.69 -20.18 -21.57
CA GLU A 50 -3.63 -20.71 -20.71
C GLU A 50 -3.98 -20.54 -19.22
N GLN A 51 -4.49 -19.36 -18.83
CA GLN A 51 -4.90 -19.07 -17.46
C GLN A 51 -6.05 -19.98 -17.01
N VAL A 52 -7.10 -20.15 -17.84
CA VAL A 52 -8.22 -21.05 -17.56
C VAL A 52 -7.74 -22.49 -17.45
N SER A 53 -6.86 -22.95 -18.35
CA SER A 53 -6.29 -24.30 -18.29
C SER A 53 -5.49 -24.53 -17.01
N ARG A 54 -4.64 -23.57 -16.63
CA ARG A 54 -3.84 -23.64 -15.39
C ARG A 54 -4.73 -23.65 -14.15
N LEU A 55 -5.68 -22.74 -14.05
CA LEU A 55 -6.60 -22.67 -12.92
C LEU A 55 -7.49 -23.92 -12.86
N GLY A 56 -7.93 -24.45 -14.00
CA GLY A 56 -8.68 -25.70 -14.08
C GLY A 56 -7.86 -26.91 -13.61
N ALA A 57 -6.59 -26.99 -13.99
CA ALA A 57 -5.67 -28.02 -13.49
C ALA A 57 -5.52 -27.92 -11.97
N LEU A 58 -5.29 -26.71 -11.44
CA LEU A 58 -5.25 -26.45 -10.00
C LEU A 58 -6.55 -26.91 -9.33
N GLN A 59 -7.71 -26.51 -9.86
CA GLN A 59 -9.05 -26.92 -9.38
C GLN A 59 -9.24 -28.44 -9.35
N GLY A 60 -8.67 -29.19 -10.30
CA GLY A 60 -8.65 -30.66 -10.25
C GLY A 60 -7.92 -31.25 -9.03
N PHE A 61 -6.91 -30.54 -8.49
CA PHE A 61 -6.21 -30.91 -7.25
C PHE A 61 -6.99 -30.55 -5.97
N HIS A 62 -8.06 -29.76 -6.05
CA HIS A 62 -8.98 -29.51 -4.92
C HIS A 62 -9.54 -30.83 -4.35
N ASN A 63 -9.88 -31.76 -5.24
CA ASN A 63 -10.37 -33.10 -4.87
C ASN A 63 -9.30 -33.96 -4.18
N LYS A 64 -8.04 -33.51 -4.16
CA LYS A 64 -6.91 -34.11 -3.45
C LYS A 64 -6.49 -33.31 -2.19
N LYS A 65 -7.35 -32.39 -1.72
CA LYS A 65 -7.23 -31.56 -0.49
C LYS A 65 -6.43 -30.25 -0.60
N PHE A 66 -5.99 -29.83 -1.79
CA PHE A 66 -4.99 -28.76 -1.86
C PHE A 66 -5.26 -27.74 -2.97
N ILE A 67 -5.85 -26.59 -2.60
CA ILE A 67 -5.64 -25.30 -3.31
C ILE A 67 -5.83 -24.14 -2.33
N CYS A 68 -4.85 -23.24 -2.29
CA CYS A 68 -4.99 -21.90 -1.72
C CYS A 68 -5.07 -20.86 -2.84
N LEU A 69 -6.26 -20.63 -3.39
CA LEU A 69 -6.52 -19.49 -4.28
C LEU A 69 -6.91 -18.27 -3.42
N GLY A 70 -6.00 -17.32 -3.31
CA GLY A 70 -6.29 -15.99 -2.79
C GLY A 70 -6.78 -15.09 -3.90
N ILE A 71 -7.84 -14.31 -3.66
CA ILE A 71 -8.34 -13.31 -4.61
C ILE A 71 -8.21 -11.93 -3.97
N GLN A 72 -7.59 -10.99 -4.68
CA GLN A 72 -7.58 -9.58 -4.32
C GLN A 72 -8.43 -8.80 -5.31
N LEU A 73 -9.30 -7.93 -4.81
CA LEU A 73 -10.08 -7.01 -5.63
C LEU A 73 -9.63 -5.59 -5.34
N ASP A 74 -9.45 -4.81 -6.40
CA ASP A 74 -9.14 -3.39 -6.33
C ASP A 74 -10.04 -2.61 -7.28
N MET A 75 -10.56 -1.47 -6.82
CA MET A 75 -11.42 -0.61 -7.62
C MET A 75 -11.01 0.84 -7.40
N TRP A 76 -10.93 1.62 -8.48
CA TRP A 76 -10.65 3.04 -8.36
C TRP A 76 -11.31 3.86 -9.46
N THR A 77 -11.64 5.10 -9.13
CA THR A 77 -12.12 6.08 -10.09
C THR A 77 -10.99 7.00 -10.50
N ASP A 78 -10.72 7.10 -11.80
CA ASP A 78 -9.88 8.17 -12.33
C ASP A 78 -10.64 9.50 -12.18
N THR A 79 -10.08 10.41 -11.40
CA THR A 79 -10.68 11.72 -11.13
C THR A 79 -10.77 12.61 -12.36
N ASN A 80 -9.95 12.37 -13.38
CA ASN A 80 -9.91 13.20 -14.59
C ASN A 80 -10.94 12.75 -15.62
N THR A 81 -11.05 11.44 -15.84
CA THR A 81 -11.98 10.87 -16.83
C THR A 81 -13.32 10.47 -16.22
N HIS A 82 -13.41 10.44 -14.88
CA HIS A 82 -14.52 9.88 -14.11
C HIS A 82 -14.81 8.41 -14.46
N THR A 83 -13.82 7.70 -15.03
CA THR A 83 -13.93 6.28 -15.35
C THR A 83 -13.59 5.46 -14.12
N CYS A 84 -14.45 4.51 -13.80
CA CYS A 84 -14.16 3.51 -12.79
C CYS A 84 -13.47 2.31 -13.43
N TYR A 85 -12.40 1.87 -12.80
CA TYR A 85 -11.67 0.67 -13.16
C TYR A 85 -11.82 -0.35 -12.03
N ALA A 86 -11.87 -1.62 -12.42
CA ALA A 86 -11.94 -2.73 -11.50
C ALA A 86 -10.91 -3.78 -11.93
N GLY A 87 -10.14 -4.27 -10.96
CA GLY A 87 -9.13 -5.29 -11.15
C GLY A 87 -9.31 -6.43 -10.17
N VAL A 88 -9.05 -7.64 -10.65
CA VAL A 88 -9.01 -8.83 -9.82
C VAL A 88 -7.69 -9.55 -10.05
N ASN A 89 -6.99 -9.84 -8.97
CA ASN A 89 -5.73 -10.56 -8.99
C ASN A 89 -5.88 -11.88 -8.22
N ALA A 90 -5.46 -12.98 -8.84
CA ALA A 90 -5.36 -14.28 -8.22
C ALA A 90 -3.94 -14.49 -7.70
N THR A 91 -3.84 -15.06 -6.51
CA THR A 91 -2.60 -15.59 -5.96
C THR A 91 -2.80 -17.07 -5.67
N THR A 92 -1.89 -17.89 -6.19
CA THR A 92 -1.88 -19.34 -5.99
C THR A 92 -0.56 -19.78 -5.38
N VAL A 93 -0.60 -20.84 -4.59
CA VAL A 93 0.59 -21.53 -4.10
C VAL A 93 0.87 -22.70 -5.04
N VAL A 94 2.10 -22.79 -5.54
CA VAL A 94 2.56 -23.84 -6.45
C VAL A 94 3.69 -24.60 -5.78
N GLU A 95 3.57 -25.93 -5.71
CA GLU A 95 4.66 -26.80 -5.31
C GLU A 95 5.65 -26.95 -6.49
N PRO A 96 6.96 -26.89 -6.24
CA PRO A 96 7.93 -27.19 -7.28
C PRO A 96 7.78 -28.67 -7.69
N PRO A 97 8.04 -29.00 -8.97
CA PRO A 97 7.96 -30.38 -9.43
C PRO A 97 8.91 -31.30 -8.63
N ASP A 98 8.48 -32.55 -8.42
CA ASP A 98 9.14 -33.58 -7.59
C ASP A 98 10.63 -33.82 -7.90
N ASP A 99 11.12 -33.41 -9.07
CA ASP A 99 12.51 -33.55 -9.49
C ASP A 99 13.48 -32.51 -8.87
N SER A 100 13.01 -31.66 -7.96
CA SER A 100 13.88 -30.72 -7.26
C SER A 100 14.78 -31.47 -6.26
N THR A 101 16.10 -31.42 -6.45
CA THR A 101 17.11 -32.01 -5.54
C THR A 101 17.19 -31.29 -4.18
N GLN A 102 16.24 -30.42 -3.86
CA GLN A 102 16.19 -29.69 -2.59
C GLN A 102 15.54 -30.58 -1.53
N ALA A 103 16.20 -30.70 -0.37
CA ALA A 103 15.75 -31.53 0.74
C ALA A 103 14.40 -31.08 1.36
N ILE A 104 13.89 -29.90 0.97
CA ILE A 104 12.61 -29.34 1.39
C ILE A 104 12.00 -28.66 0.15
N PRO A 105 10.86 -29.13 -0.40
CA PRO A 105 10.21 -28.48 -1.54
C PRO A 105 9.73 -27.09 -1.12
N GLN A 106 10.27 -26.04 -1.75
CA GLN A 106 9.93 -24.66 -1.44
C GLN A 106 8.66 -24.24 -2.17
N LEU A 107 7.61 -23.92 -1.43
CA LEU A 107 6.35 -23.41 -1.98
C LEU A 107 6.56 -22.06 -2.67
N VAL A 108 6.12 -21.93 -3.92
CA VAL A 108 6.23 -20.71 -4.72
C VAL A 108 4.87 -20.03 -4.83
N LEU A 109 4.83 -18.73 -4.60
CA LEU A 109 3.63 -17.93 -4.84
C LEU A 109 3.62 -17.44 -6.28
N ARG A 110 2.50 -17.65 -6.95
CA ARG A 110 2.24 -17.12 -8.29
C ARG A 110 1.08 -16.15 -8.22
N SER A 111 1.36 -14.89 -8.50
CA SER A 111 0.35 -13.82 -8.64
C SER A 111 0.09 -13.55 -10.11
N GLU A 112 -1.18 -13.42 -10.48
CA GLU A 112 -1.60 -13.09 -11.83
C GLU A 112 -2.90 -12.28 -11.84
N ALA A 113 -2.99 -11.30 -12.75
CA ALA A 113 -4.24 -10.59 -12.99
C ALA A 113 -5.25 -11.56 -13.63
N LEU A 114 -6.39 -11.77 -12.97
CA LEU A 114 -7.54 -12.50 -13.53
C LEU A 114 -8.33 -11.64 -14.49
N ASP A 115 -8.46 -10.36 -14.15
CA ASP A 115 -9.07 -9.37 -15.02
C ASP A 115 -8.68 -7.95 -14.63
N PHE A 116 -8.75 -7.06 -15.62
CA PHE A 116 -8.63 -5.63 -15.42
C PHE A 116 -9.45 -4.90 -16.48
N GLU A 117 -10.56 -4.28 -16.07
CA GLU A 117 -11.49 -3.65 -16.98
C GLU A 117 -12.05 -2.32 -16.47
N ILE A 118 -12.70 -1.59 -17.38
CA ILE A 118 -13.58 -0.49 -17.01
C ILE A 118 -14.80 -1.12 -16.36
N PHE A 119 -15.12 -0.70 -15.13
CA PHE A 119 -16.25 -1.26 -14.40
C PHE A 119 -17.54 -1.11 -15.22
N PRO A 120 -18.26 -2.20 -15.51
CA PRO A 120 -19.30 -2.20 -16.54
C PRO A 120 -20.60 -1.50 -16.13
N TYR A 121 -20.72 -1.10 -14.85
CA TYR A 121 -21.89 -0.43 -14.32
C TYR A 121 -21.64 1.04 -14.05
N THR A 122 -22.67 1.85 -14.23
CA THR A 122 -22.63 3.30 -13.96
C THR A 122 -22.60 3.65 -12.47
N GLU A 123 -23.03 2.73 -11.60
CA GLU A 123 -23.11 2.93 -10.16
C GLU A 123 -22.32 1.86 -9.39
N HIS A 124 -21.57 2.27 -8.38
CA HIS A 124 -20.73 1.40 -7.55
C HIS A 124 -21.51 0.80 -6.37
N THR A 125 -22.70 0.27 -6.63
CA THR A 125 -23.48 -0.37 -5.59
C THR A 125 -22.94 -1.76 -5.28
N ALA A 126 -23.13 -2.21 -4.03
CA ALA A 126 -22.80 -3.56 -3.63
C ALA A 126 -23.41 -4.65 -4.57
N VAL A 127 -24.62 -4.40 -5.09
CA VAL A 127 -25.31 -5.33 -6.01
C VAL A 127 -24.58 -5.44 -7.35
N ASN A 128 -24.16 -4.30 -7.93
CA ASN A 128 -23.44 -4.27 -9.20
C ASN A 128 -22.08 -4.92 -9.08
N ILE A 129 -21.34 -4.63 -7.99
CA ILE A 129 -20.03 -5.23 -7.72
C ILE A 129 -20.15 -6.75 -7.56
N LYS A 130 -21.17 -7.23 -6.83
CA LYS A 130 -21.44 -8.66 -6.68
C LYS A 130 -21.73 -9.32 -8.03
N SER A 131 -22.59 -8.72 -8.84
CA SER A 131 -22.98 -9.25 -10.15
C SER A 131 -21.77 -9.35 -11.09
N TRP A 132 -20.96 -8.30 -11.13
CA TRP A 132 -19.70 -8.28 -11.87
C TRP A 132 -18.76 -9.40 -11.41
N PHE A 133 -18.48 -9.48 -10.11
CA PHE A 133 -17.53 -10.44 -9.57
C PHE A 133 -17.96 -11.90 -9.81
N LEU A 134 -19.25 -12.22 -9.65
CA LEU A 134 -19.77 -13.56 -9.95
C LEU A 134 -19.66 -13.90 -11.44
N SER A 135 -19.92 -12.92 -12.32
CA SER A 135 -19.78 -13.11 -13.77
C SER A 135 -18.32 -13.38 -14.16
N LEU A 136 -17.37 -12.72 -13.50
CA LEU A 136 -15.95 -12.96 -13.68
C LEU A 136 -15.54 -14.37 -13.22
N LEU A 137 -15.94 -14.80 -12.02
CA LEU A 137 -15.63 -16.15 -11.54
C LEU A 137 -16.20 -17.21 -12.50
N GLN A 138 -17.41 -16.98 -13.00
CA GLN A 138 -18.06 -17.87 -13.97
C GLN A 138 -17.30 -17.92 -15.30
N SER A 139 -16.87 -16.78 -15.85
CA SER A 139 -16.14 -16.72 -17.12
C SER A 139 -14.74 -17.35 -17.03
N ARG A 140 -14.13 -17.32 -15.83
CA ARG A 140 -12.84 -17.95 -15.54
C ARG A 140 -12.96 -19.40 -15.05
N HIS A 141 -14.18 -19.95 -15.00
CA HIS A 141 -14.46 -21.30 -14.46
C HIS A 141 -13.88 -21.52 -13.05
N ILE A 142 -13.96 -20.51 -12.18
CA ILE A 142 -13.46 -20.57 -10.81
C ILE A 142 -14.62 -20.92 -9.88
N GLU A 143 -14.57 -22.10 -9.28
CA GLU A 143 -15.54 -22.49 -8.26
C GLU A 143 -15.29 -21.79 -6.93
N HIS A 144 -16.35 -21.38 -6.25
CA HIS A 144 -16.26 -20.70 -4.94
C HIS A 144 -15.57 -21.55 -3.86
N ALA A 145 -15.66 -22.88 -3.98
CA ALA A 145 -15.02 -23.82 -3.07
C ALA A 145 -13.49 -23.70 -3.12
N CYS A 146 -12.93 -23.42 -4.30
CA CYS A 146 -11.49 -23.35 -4.53
C CYS A 146 -10.84 -22.07 -3.98
N ILE A 147 -11.66 -21.04 -3.73
CA ILE A 147 -11.21 -19.77 -3.14
C ILE A 147 -10.96 -19.99 -1.65
N SER A 148 -9.74 -19.72 -1.18
CA SER A 148 -9.37 -19.84 0.23
C SER A 148 -9.51 -18.53 1.01
N GLY A 149 -9.39 -17.39 0.33
CA GLY A 149 -9.51 -16.07 0.93
C GLY A 149 -9.76 -15.01 -0.12
N ILE A 150 -10.52 -13.98 0.26
CA ILE A 150 -10.82 -12.83 -0.60
C ILE A 150 -10.46 -11.56 0.15
N THR A 151 -9.69 -10.70 -0.51
CA THR A 151 -9.22 -9.44 0.02
C THR A 151 -9.74 -8.29 -0.84
N PRO A 152 -10.95 -7.76 -0.56
CA PRO A 152 -11.39 -6.52 -1.16
C PRO A 152 -10.57 -5.33 -0.63
N ASP A 153 -10.66 -4.23 -1.37
CA ASP A 153 -10.30 -2.92 -0.85
C ASP A 153 -11.11 -2.56 0.41
N GLY A 154 -10.71 -1.46 1.04
CA GLY A 154 -11.42 -0.93 2.20
C GLY A 154 -12.77 -0.28 1.86
N ALA A 155 -13.32 -0.38 0.65
CA ALA A 155 -14.56 0.31 0.32
C ALA A 155 -15.78 -0.44 0.90
N ALA A 156 -16.74 0.32 1.43
CA ALA A 156 -17.92 -0.26 2.08
C ALA A 156 -18.77 -1.09 1.11
N ASP A 157 -18.96 -0.60 -0.12
CA ASP A 157 -19.76 -1.29 -1.14
C ASP A 157 -19.11 -2.60 -1.61
N GLY A 158 -17.78 -2.63 -1.77
CA GLY A 158 -17.04 -3.84 -2.12
C GLY A 158 -17.13 -4.92 -1.04
N GLN A 159 -16.94 -4.53 0.23
CA GLN A 159 -17.13 -5.44 1.37
C GLN A 159 -18.58 -5.93 1.47
N CYS A 160 -19.55 -5.04 1.29
CA CYS A 160 -20.97 -5.41 1.30
C CYS A 160 -21.31 -6.38 0.16
N ALA A 161 -20.79 -6.15 -1.05
CA ALA A 161 -21.00 -7.00 -2.22
C ALA A 161 -20.57 -8.45 -1.95
N LEU A 162 -19.35 -8.61 -1.42
CA LEU A 162 -18.79 -9.93 -1.15
C LEU A 162 -19.48 -10.62 0.03
N ASN A 163 -19.86 -9.88 1.08
CA ASN A 163 -20.61 -10.42 2.21
C ASN A 163 -22.00 -10.95 1.80
N GLN A 164 -22.58 -10.43 0.71
CA GLN A 164 -23.84 -10.95 0.13
C GLN A 164 -23.66 -12.27 -0.65
N ILE A 165 -22.44 -12.81 -0.77
CA ILE A 165 -22.15 -14.10 -1.39
C ILE A 165 -21.92 -15.12 -0.27
N SER A 166 -22.97 -15.85 0.13
CA SER A 166 -22.97 -16.73 1.30
C SER A 166 -21.88 -17.80 1.31
N THR A 167 -21.41 -18.24 0.16
CA THR A 167 -20.34 -19.24 0.01
C THR A 167 -18.93 -18.67 0.17
N LEU A 168 -18.79 -17.35 0.20
CA LEU A 168 -17.51 -16.63 0.27
C LEU A 168 -17.43 -15.68 1.46
N SER A 169 -18.54 -15.33 2.12
CA SER A 169 -18.60 -14.32 3.17
C SER A 169 -17.64 -14.58 4.34
N GLU A 170 -17.50 -15.84 4.76
CA GLU A 170 -16.58 -16.25 5.84
C GLU A 170 -15.10 -16.24 5.44
N LYS A 171 -14.81 -16.03 4.15
CA LYS A 171 -13.45 -16.03 3.58
C LYS A 171 -12.94 -14.62 3.30
N ILE A 172 -13.72 -13.58 3.64
CA ILE A 172 -13.39 -12.19 3.37
C ILE A 172 -12.49 -11.67 4.50
N ASP A 173 -11.36 -11.11 4.13
CA ASP A 173 -10.53 -10.32 5.01
C ASP A 173 -10.21 -8.97 4.35
N THR A 174 -10.36 -7.87 5.07
CA THR A 174 -10.12 -6.55 4.47
C THR A 174 -8.63 -6.36 4.25
N CYS A 175 -8.26 -5.75 3.13
CA CYS A 175 -6.87 -5.38 2.85
C CYS A 175 -6.20 -4.67 4.05
N ASN A 176 -5.14 -5.27 4.60
CA ASN A 176 -4.37 -4.74 5.73
C ASN A 176 -3.84 -3.33 5.49
N GLN A 177 -3.49 -3.03 4.24
CA GLN A 177 -3.07 -1.69 3.82
C GLN A 177 -4.18 -0.65 4.03
N HIS A 178 -5.40 -0.99 3.66
CA HIS A 178 -6.58 -0.15 3.88
C HIS A 178 -6.94 -0.02 5.35
N GLN A 179 -6.79 -1.10 6.15
CA GLN A 179 -6.98 -1.02 7.60
C GLN A 179 -5.94 -0.11 8.25
N MET A 180 -4.66 -0.24 7.89
CA MET A 180 -3.61 0.65 8.38
C MET A 180 -3.87 2.10 7.94
N GLN A 181 -4.32 2.35 6.71
CA GLN A 181 -4.74 3.69 6.28
C GLN A 181 -5.87 4.23 7.15
N ARG A 182 -6.92 3.45 7.39
CA ARG A 182 -8.03 3.85 8.27
C ARG A 182 -7.53 4.21 9.67
N SER A 183 -6.68 3.37 10.27
CA SER A 183 -6.07 3.64 11.58
C SER A 183 -5.31 4.97 11.61
N ILE A 184 -4.50 5.25 10.57
CA ILE A 184 -3.79 6.52 10.45
C ILE A 184 -4.75 7.71 10.26
N LEU A 185 -5.81 7.56 9.47
CA LEU A 185 -6.80 8.61 9.29
C LEU A 185 -7.56 8.89 10.60
N PHE A 186 -7.91 7.86 11.37
CA PHE A 186 -8.49 8.02 12.71
C PHE A 186 -7.52 8.70 13.68
N ALA A 187 -6.27 8.24 13.74
CA ALA A 187 -5.22 8.78 14.61
C ALA A 187 -4.89 10.25 14.28
N SER A 188 -4.99 10.63 12.99
CA SER A 188 -4.76 11.99 12.53
C SER A 188 -6.02 12.89 12.57
N GLY A 189 -7.17 12.36 13.03
CA GLY A 189 -8.44 13.09 13.09
C GLY A 189 -9.12 13.36 11.73
N LEU A 190 -8.67 12.70 10.66
CA LEU A 190 -9.21 12.83 9.30
C LEU A 190 -10.37 11.86 9.01
N ALA A 191 -10.61 10.87 9.86
CA ALA A 191 -11.73 9.93 9.77
C ALA A 191 -12.53 9.83 11.08
N GLY A 192 -13.72 9.25 10.98
CA GLY A 192 -14.69 9.11 12.08
C GLY A 192 -15.72 10.23 12.12
N THR A 193 -16.90 9.94 12.71
CA THR A 193 -17.99 10.91 12.88
C THR A 193 -17.55 12.12 13.71
N SER A 194 -16.69 11.91 14.71
CA SER A 194 -16.00 12.96 15.46
C SER A 194 -14.49 12.73 15.39
N SER A 195 -13.74 13.82 15.22
CA SER A 195 -12.28 13.78 15.16
C SER A 195 -11.70 13.37 16.51
N LYS A 196 -11.09 12.19 16.60
CA LYS A 196 -10.42 11.72 17.81
C LYS A 196 -9.11 12.46 18.11
N ASN A 197 -8.50 13.11 17.11
CA ASN A 197 -7.32 13.95 17.27
C ASN A 197 -7.47 15.32 16.56
N PRO A 198 -8.21 16.28 17.16
CA PRO A 198 -8.43 17.59 16.56
C PRO A 198 -7.14 18.42 16.41
N ALA A 199 -6.11 18.15 17.23
CA ALA A 199 -4.82 18.84 17.15
C ALA A 199 -4.08 18.45 15.86
N ALA A 200 -3.90 17.14 15.61
CA ALA A 200 -3.29 16.65 14.37
C ALA A 200 -4.08 17.09 13.13
N LYS A 201 -5.42 17.03 13.18
CA LYS A 201 -6.28 17.54 12.10
C LYS A 201 -6.02 19.02 11.83
N GLY A 202 -5.93 19.84 12.88
CA GLY A 202 -5.66 21.26 12.79
C GLY A 202 -4.30 21.55 12.16
N LEU A 203 -3.27 20.82 12.58
CA LEU A 203 -1.92 20.95 12.04
C LEU A 203 -1.84 20.53 10.56
N LEU A 204 -2.41 19.38 10.20
CA LEU A 204 -2.52 18.93 8.80
C LEU A 204 -3.27 19.93 7.93
N ARG A 205 -4.31 20.60 8.47
CA ARG A 205 -5.00 21.67 7.76
C ARG A 205 -4.07 22.86 7.48
N LYS A 206 -3.24 23.28 8.44
CA LYS A 206 -2.25 24.35 8.23
C LYS A 206 -1.24 23.98 7.14
N HIS A 207 -0.72 22.75 7.15
CA HIS A 207 0.09 22.23 6.04
C HIS A 207 -0.67 22.31 4.69
N GLY A 208 -1.92 21.83 4.66
CA GLY A 208 -2.77 21.87 3.47
C GLY A 208 -3.01 23.28 2.92
N ARG A 209 -3.11 24.29 3.78
CA ARG A 209 -3.26 25.71 3.35
C ARG A 209 -2.02 26.22 2.63
N VAL A 210 -0.82 25.89 3.12
CA VAL A 210 0.44 26.21 2.42
C VAL A 210 0.48 25.57 1.04
N VAL A 211 0.11 24.29 0.95
CA VAL A 211 0.08 23.57 -0.34
C VAL A 211 -0.97 24.13 -1.29
N LYS A 212 -2.17 24.45 -0.80
CA LYS A 212 -3.21 25.11 -1.61
C LYS A 212 -2.73 26.44 -2.17
N LEU A 213 -2.08 27.26 -1.35
CA LEU A 213 -1.54 28.53 -1.81
C LEU A 213 -0.44 28.33 -2.86
N PHE A 214 0.47 27.38 -2.65
CA PHE A 214 1.50 27.01 -3.63
C PHE A 214 0.88 26.60 -4.97
N ASN A 215 -0.19 25.80 -4.96
CA ASN A 215 -0.87 25.35 -6.18
C ASN A 215 -1.68 26.47 -6.87
N GLN A 216 -2.26 27.39 -6.11
CA GLN A 216 -3.12 28.46 -6.64
C GLN A 216 -2.36 29.73 -7.03
N SER A 217 -1.18 29.97 -6.43
CA SER A 217 -0.38 31.17 -6.67
C SER A 217 0.94 30.82 -7.36
N ARG A 218 1.00 31.12 -8.67
CA ARG A 218 2.23 30.98 -9.46
C ARG A 218 3.41 31.71 -8.83
N ALA A 219 3.18 32.91 -8.27
CA ALA A 219 4.23 33.68 -7.60
C ALA A 219 4.81 32.95 -6.37
N VAL A 220 3.98 32.23 -5.61
CA VAL A 220 4.44 31.43 -4.46
C VAL A 220 5.17 30.18 -4.94
N SER A 221 4.65 29.50 -5.97
CA SER A 221 5.30 28.33 -6.56
C SER A 221 6.69 28.66 -7.11
N ASP A 222 6.78 29.70 -7.94
CA ASP A 222 8.04 30.18 -8.53
C ASP A 222 9.01 30.61 -7.43
N ALA A 223 8.55 31.26 -6.35
CA ALA A 223 9.41 31.66 -5.24
C ALA A 223 9.97 30.46 -4.45
N VAL A 224 9.16 29.41 -4.22
CA VAL A 224 9.61 28.18 -3.55
C VAL A 224 10.67 27.46 -4.40
N LEU A 225 10.48 27.38 -5.72
CA LEU A 225 11.47 26.76 -6.62
C LEU A 225 12.74 27.60 -6.71
N LYS A 226 12.61 28.91 -6.92
CA LYS A 226 13.75 29.83 -7.05
C LYS A 226 14.65 29.82 -5.81
N ARG A 227 14.07 29.80 -4.60
CA ARG A 227 14.86 29.73 -3.36
C ARG A 227 15.67 28.43 -3.22
N GLN A 228 15.16 27.31 -3.74
CA GLN A 228 15.93 26.06 -3.79
C GLN A 228 17.07 26.15 -4.82
N GLU A 229 16.83 26.77 -5.97
CA GLU A 229 17.85 27.01 -6.99
C GLU A 229 18.95 27.96 -6.49
N GLU A 230 18.58 29.03 -5.80
CA GLU A 230 19.50 29.97 -5.13
C GLU A 230 20.36 29.25 -4.07
N ALA A 231 19.83 28.19 -3.45
CA ALA A 231 20.54 27.27 -2.56
C ALA A 231 21.39 26.22 -3.29
N LYS A 232 21.53 26.34 -4.61
CA LYS A 232 22.29 25.44 -5.50
C LYS A 232 21.77 24.00 -5.53
N VAL A 233 20.47 23.81 -5.29
CA VAL A 233 19.85 22.49 -5.45
C VAL A 233 19.72 22.19 -6.95
N PRO A 234 20.22 21.03 -7.45
CA PRO A 234 20.08 20.67 -8.85
C PRO A 234 18.62 20.54 -9.27
N GLY A 235 18.28 20.94 -10.50
CA GLY A 235 16.91 20.92 -11.03
C GLY A 235 16.17 19.59 -10.84
N HIS A 236 16.85 18.46 -11.07
CA HIS A 236 16.30 17.11 -10.90
C HIS A 236 16.11 16.67 -9.43
N LYS A 237 16.49 17.52 -8.47
CA LYS A 237 16.32 17.34 -7.01
C LYS A 237 15.42 18.41 -6.39
N LEU A 238 14.88 19.34 -7.18
CA LEU A 238 13.91 20.31 -6.66
C LEU A 238 12.67 19.57 -6.17
N LEU A 239 12.15 20.01 -5.03
CA LEU A 239 10.94 19.45 -4.43
C LEU A 239 9.78 20.42 -4.66
N SER A 240 8.62 19.86 -4.99
CA SER A 240 7.33 20.56 -5.03
C SER A 240 6.47 20.13 -3.85
N LEU A 241 5.59 21.02 -3.38
CA LEU A 241 4.71 20.68 -2.27
C LEU A 241 3.67 19.64 -2.68
N VAL A 242 3.35 18.73 -1.75
CA VAL A 242 2.47 17.58 -2.01
C VAL A 242 1.11 17.79 -1.35
N SER A 243 0.04 17.67 -2.14
CA SER A 243 -1.33 17.71 -1.62
C SER A 243 -1.68 16.42 -0.88
N THR A 244 -2.21 16.56 0.34
CA THR A 244 -2.89 15.45 1.00
C THR A 244 -4.13 15.06 0.18
N VAL A 245 -4.25 13.76 -0.11
CA VAL A 245 -5.44 13.17 -0.72
C VAL A 245 -5.90 12.08 0.23
N THR A 246 -7.05 12.27 0.88
CA THR A 246 -7.53 11.36 1.94
C THR A 246 -7.68 9.92 1.44
N THR A 247 -8.08 9.76 0.18
CA THR A 247 -8.26 8.45 -0.47
C THR A 247 -6.95 7.80 -0.89
N ARG A 248 -5.85 8.55 -1.05
CA ARG A 248 -4.56 8.01 -1.48
C ARG A 248 -3.60 7.91 -0.30
N TRP A 249 -3.24 6.66 -0.01
CA TRP A 249 -2.47 6.31 1.17
C TRP A 249 -1.08 6.96 1.20
N GLY A 250 -0.62 7.40 2.38
CA GLY A 250 0.73 7.94 2.59
C GLY A 250 0.92 9.42 2.22
N ASN A 251 -0.09 10.07 1.66
CA ASN A 251 0.02 11.48 1.28
C ASN A 251 0.10 12.43 2.49
N GLN A 252 -0.45 12.07 3.65
CA GLN A 252 -0.31 12.85 4.89
C GLN A 252 1.17 12.93 5.30
N PHE A 253 1.85 11.78 5.36
CA PHE A 253 3.28 11.74 5.64
C PHE A 253 4.07 12.52 4.57
N SER A 254 3.80 12.27 3.29
CA SER A 254 4.52 12.93 2.19
C SER A 254 4.38 14.46 2.24
N GLN A 255 3.17 14.97 2.52
CA GLN A 255 2.92 16.40 2.68
C GLN A 255 3.72 16.98 3.85
N VAL A 256 3.62 16.36 5.03
CA VAL A 256 4.31 16.82 6.23
C VAL A 256 5.83 16.77 6.04
N SER A 257 6.35 15.65 5.56
CA SER A 257 7.78 15.41 5.34
C SER A 257 8.39 16.39 4.34
N VAL A 258 7.73 16.62 3.21
CA VAL A 258 8.20 17.60 2.21
C VAL A 258 8.16 19.02 2.79
N ASN A 259 7.09 19.39 3.49
CA ASN A 259 6.99 20.71 4.11
C ASN A 259 8.07 20.92 5.18
N ASN A 260 8.33 19.94 6.05
CA ASN A 260 9.39 20.00 7.05
C ASN A 260 10.78 20.14 6.40
N THR A 261 11.02 19.37 5.33
CA THR A 261 12.26 19.45 4.55
C THR A 261 12.42 20.81 3.84
N LEU A 262 11.31 21.47 3.51
CA LEU A 262 11.30 22.77 2.84
C LEU A 262 11.01 23.94 3.79
N ARG A 263 11.02 23.77 5.11
CA ARG A 263 10.71 24.84 6.07
C ARG A 263 11.49 26.13 5.79
N ALA A 264 12.82 26.02 5.63
CA ALA A 264 13.70 27.15 5.34
C ALA A 264 13.39 27.88 4.02
N VAL A 265 12.60 27.26 3.13
CA VAL A 265 12.08 27.86 1.90
C VAL A 265 10.67 28.39 2.10
N ILE A 266 9.81 27.60 2.74
CA ILE A 266 8.38 27.88 2.92
C ILE A 266 8.18 29.12 3.80
N ASP A 267 8.75 29.13 5.00
CA ASP A 267 8.57 30.22 5.98
C ASP A 267 8.81 31.61 5.37
N PRO A 268 10.00 31.91 4.80
CA PRO A 268 10.27 33.24 4.26
C PRO A 268 9.47 33.53 2.98
N THR A 269 8.97 32.51 2.27
CA THR A 269 8.09 32.70 1.11
C THR A 269 6.68 33.09 1.55
N ILE A 270 6.14 32.40 2.55
CA ILE A 270 4.82 32.69 3.09
C ILE A 270 4.82 34.05 3.80
N GLU A 271 5.84 34.38 4.59
CA GLU A 271 5.99 35.70 5.21
C GLU A 271 6.04 36.84 4.19
N ALA A 272 6.74 36.64 3.07
CA ALA A 272 6.77 37.63 1.98
C ALA A 272 5.39 37.77 1.33
N TYR A 273 4.70 36.66 1.08
CA TYR A 273 3.34 36.68 0.53
C TYR A 273 2.35 37.37 1.47
N GLN A 274 2.38 37.07 2.78
CA GLN A 274 1.54 37.68 3.80
C GLN A 274 1.73 39.20 3.87
N ARG A 275 2.99 39.67 3.83
CA ARG A 275 3.30 41.10 3.80
C ARG A 275 2.76 41.78 2.55
N ALA A 276 2.93 41.17 1.38
CA ALA A 276 2.42 41.69 0.11
C ALA A 276 0.88 41.69 0.02
N ASN A 277 0.21 40.79 0.75
CA ASN A 277 -1.24 40.60 0.72
C ASN A 277 -1.90 40.93 2.08
N LYS A 278 -1.32 41.88 2.81
CA LYS A 278 -1.82 42.27 4.14
C LYS A 278 -3.29 42.71 4.05
N GLY A 279 -4.15 42.05 4.82
CA GLY A 279 -5.60 42.32 4.84
C GLY A 279 -6.43 41.57 3.81
N LYS A 280 -5.81 40.78 2.92
CA LYS A 280 -6.53 39.91 1.98
C LYS A 280 -7.24 38.78 2.74
N LYS A 281 -8.57 38.70 2.60
CA LYS A 281 -9.42 37.74 3.33
C LYS A 281 -9.66 36.42 2.58
N ASP A 282 -9.31 36.38 1.30
CA ASP A 282 -9.56 35.32 0.34
C ASP A 282 -8.26 34.87 -0.34
N ALA A 283 -7.23 34.61 0.47
CA ALA A 283 -5.94 34.19 -0.07
C ALA A 283 -6.01 32.80 -0.73
N ILE A 284 -6.83 31.91 -0.16
CA ILE A 284 -7.20 30.61 -0.71
C ILE A 284 -8.65 30.29 -0.33
N VAL A 285 -9.21 29.25 -0.93
CA VAL A 285 -10.52 28.69 -0.58
C VAL A 285 -10.34 27.24 -0.09
N GLU A 286 -10.85 26.93 1.10
CA GLU A 286 -10.89 25.58 1.66
C GLU A 286 -12.31 25.00 1.73
N GLU A 287 -12.43 23.68 1.85
CA GLU A 287 -13.76 23.07 1.99
C GLU A 287 -14.36 23.44 3.36
N ASP A 288 -15.65 23.77 3.40
CA ASP A 288 -16.33 24.07 4.66
C ASP A 288 -16.54 22.77 5.45
N PRO A 289 -15.92 22.61 6.64
CA PRO A 289 -16.12 21.42 7.46
C PRO A 289 -17.54 21.35 8.08
N SER A 290 -18.34 22.42 8.00
CA SER A 290 -19.70 22.50 8.57
C SER A 290 -20.83 22.32 7.55
N ASP A 291 -20.53 22.36 6.24
CA ASP A 291 -21.53 22.27 5.19
C ASP A 291 -21.38 20.96 4.40
N SER A 292 -22.19 19.95 4.76
CA SER A 292 -22.18 18.64 4.13
C SER A 292 -22.97 18.58 2.81
N GLY A 293 -23.34 19.73 2.22
CA GLY A 293 -24.24 19.77 1.06
C GLY A 293 -23.95 20.85 0.02
N ASN A 294 -23.44 22.03 0.42
CA ASN A 294 -23.05 23.07 -0.54
C ASN A 294 -21.53 23.14 -0.70
N LYS A 295 -21.06 23.00 -1.95
CA LYS A 295 -19.64 23.10 -2.35
C LYS A 295 -19.08 24.54 -2.27
N LEU A 296 -19.66 25.42 -1.47
CA LEU A 296 -19.14 26.77 -1.26
C LEU A 296 -18.01 26.68 -0.25
N GLY A 297 -16.77 26.80 -0.72
CA GLY A 297 -15.62 26.77 0.17
C GLY A 297 -15.50 28.02 1.05
N VAL A 298 -14.80 27.87 2.17
CA VAL A 298 -14.48 28.94 3.13
C VAL A 298 -13.24 29.68 2.67
N ALA A 299 -13.36 31.00 2.53
CA ALA A 299 -12.23 31.88 2.25
C ALA A 299 -11.28 31.93 3.46
N VAL A 300 -9.99 31.70 3.22
CA VAL A 300 -8.96 31.77 4.26
C VAL A 300 -8.14 33.05 4.08
N PRO A 301 -8.02 33.89 5.12
CA PRO A 301 -7.20 35.09 5.08
C PRO A 301 -5.70 34.78 4.87
N ALA A 302 -4.98 35.71 4.24
CA ALA A 302 -3.53 35.57 4.05
C ALA A 302 -2.79 35.40 5.39
N ALA A 303 -3.24 36.08 6.45
CA ALA A 303 -2.66 36.00 7.79
C ALA A 303 -2.75 34.60 8.43
N ASP A 304 -3.68 33.76 7.97
CA ASP A 304 -3.94 32.44 8.55
C ASP A 304 -3.22 31.31 7.76
N ILE A 305 -2.40 31.68 6.77
CA ILE A 305 -1.57 30.76 5.99
C ILE A 305 -0.16 30.73 6.58
N GLY A 306 0.36 29.55 6.87
CA GLY A 306 1.69 29.37 7.44
C GLY A 306 1.63 28.52 8.70
N LEU A 307 2.79 28.31 9.31
CA LEU A 307 2.97 27.54 10.53
C LEU A 307 3.74 28.41 11.52
N SER A 308 3.33 28.39 12.79
CA SER A 308 4.10 28.99 13.88
C SER A 308 5.33 28.16 14.24
N ALA A 309 6.21 28.68 15.10
CA ALA A 309 7.34 27.90 15.61
C ALA A 309 6.90 26.63 16.34
N THR A 310 5.81 26.70 17.12
CA THR A 310 5.21 25.54 17.79
C THR A 310 4.62 24.56 16.78
N ASP A 311 3.93 25.06 15.75
CA ASP A 311 3.37 24.19 14.70
C ASP A 311 4.48 23.40 13.97
N TRP A 312 5.64 24.02 13.72
CA TRP A 312 6.77 23.33 13.11
C TRP A 312 7.39 22.27 14.01
N ASP A 313 7.44 22.51 15.33
CA ASP A 313 7.93 21.54 16.30
C ASP A 313 6.98 20.34 16.42
N GLU A 314 5.67 20.59 16.52
CA GLU A 314 4.66 19.52 16.47
C GLU A 314 4.64 18.78 15.11
N SER A 315 5.04 19.46 14.03
CA SER A 315 5.06 18.88 12.69
C SER A 315 6.15 17.84 12.48
N ILE A 316 7.35 18.06 13.05
CA ILE A 316 8.42 17.05 12.98
C ILE A 316 8.09 15.82 13.82
N GLU A 317 7.33 15.98 14.90
CA GLU A 317 6.80 14.86 15.69
C GLU A 317 5.71 14.11 14.93
N LEU A 318 4.76 14.81 14.32
CA LEU A 318 3.73 14.20 13.47
C LEU A 318 4.36 13.43 12.30
N GLU A 319 5.43 13.97 11.69
CA GLU A 319 6.18 13.26 10.67
C GLU A 319 6.75 11.94 11.18
N ALA A 320 7.45 11.99 12.32
CA ALA A 320 8.05 10.82 12.94
C ALA A 320 7.00 9.77 13.34
N PHE A 321 5.83 10.20 13.81
CA PHE A 321 4.69 9.33 14.11
C PHE A 321 4.14 8.64 12.85
N LEU A 322 4.02 9.35 11.74
CA LEU A 322 3.48 8.81 10.49
C LEU A 322 4.49 7.95 9.70
N GLN A 323 5.78 8.14 9.94
CA GLN A 323 6.86 7.54 9.15
C GLN A 323 6.85 6.00 9.15
N PRO A 324 6.70 5.29 10.28
CA PRO A 324 6.70 3.83 10.30
C PRO A 324 5.60 3.24 9.43
N ALA A 325 4.37 3.74 9.55
CA ALA A 325 3.24 3.29 8.74
C ALA A 325 3.46 3.57 7.24
N PHE A 326 4.05 4.71 6.90
CA PHE A 326 4.43 5.01 5.52
C PHE A 326 5.51 4.06 4.98
N HIS A 327 6.53 3.74 5.78
CA HIS A 327 7.57 2.80 5.37
C HIS A 327 7.01 1.39 5.16
N ILE A 328 6.11 0.92 6.03
CA ILE A 328 5.45 -0.38 5.86
C ILE A 328 4.64 -0.40 4.58
N LYS A 329 3.84 0.65 4.33
CA LYS A 329 3.15 0.85 3.05
C LYS A 329 4.11 0.69 1.87
N GLU A 330 5.15 1.51 1.82
CA GLU A 330 6.06 1.57 0.67
C GLU A 330 6.81 0.25 0.49
N THR A 331 7.07 -0.44 1.59
CA THR A 331 7.68 -1.76 1.59
C THR A 331 6.74 -2.77 0.95
N ILE A 332 5.47 -2.82 1.36
CA ILE A 332 4.46 -3.71 0.74
C ILE A 332 4.22 -3.36 -0.74
N ASP A 333 4.10 -2.07 -1.09
CA ASP A 333 3.79 -1.65 -2.47
C ASP A 333 4.95 -1.88 -3.45
N LYS A 334 6.20 -1.71 -3.01
CA LYS A 334 7.38 -1.72 -3.89
C LYS A 334 8.15 -3.03 -3.86
N LYS A 335 8.03 -3.83 -2.81
CA LYS A 335 8.68 -5.15 -2.75
C LYS A 335 7.65 -6.22 -3.10
N HIS A 336 7.81 -6.79 -4.29
CA HIS A 336 6.92 -7.77 -4.91
C HIS A 336 6.75 -9.11 -4.16
N PHE A 337 7.30 -9.27 -2.95
CA PHE A 337 7.42 -10.56 -2.25
C PHE A 337 7.02 -10.53 -0.78
N LEU A 338 6.35 -9.46 -0.32
CA LEU A 338 5.95 -9.38 1.08
C LEU A 338 4.61 -10.08 1.31
N THR A 339 4.71 -11.34 1.68
CA THR A 339 3.69 -12.04 2.45
C THR A 339 3.80 -11.75 3.94
N GLY A 340 4.81 -11.00 4.41
CA GLY A 340 5.13 -10.69 5.81
C GLY A 340 4.41 -9.48 6.44
N ALA A 341 3.20 -9.14 5.97
CA ALA A 341 2.53 -7.89 6.39
C ALA A 341 2.23 -7.90 7.90
N GLN A 342 2.00 -9.06 8.51
CA GLN A 342 1.69 -9.19 9.93
C GLN A 342 2.92 -8.94 10.79
N THR A 343 4.11 -9.41 10.36
CA THR A 343 5.38 -9.11 11.04
C THR A 343 5.67 -7.61 11.06
N LEU A 344 5.43 -6.91 9.95
CA LEU A 344 5.58 -5.45 9.87
C LEU A 344 4.56 -4.70 10.76
N LEU A 345 3.33 -5.20 10.86
CA LEU A 345 2.32 -4.65 11.76
C LEU A 345 2.67 -4.90 13.24
N TYR A 346 3.33 -6.03 13.55
CA TYR A 346 3.87 -6.30 14.88
C TYR A 346 4.98 -5.31 15.24
N ASP A 347 5.94 -5.07 14.34
CA ASP A 347 7.01 -4.09 14.55
C ASP A 347 6.43 -2.68 14.74
N LEU A 348 5.37 -2.33 13.99
CA LEU A 348 4.63 -1.08 14.19
C LEU A 348 4.04 -1.01 15.60
N LYS A 349 3.38 -2.07 16.05
CA LYS A 349 2.78 -2.13 17.40
C LYS A 349 3.84 -2.00 18.50
N GLN A 350 4.98 -2.67 18.35
CA GLN A 350 6.10 -2.53 19.29
C GLN A 350 6.67 -1.10 19.27
N GLY A 351 6.83 -0.51 18.08
CA GLY A 351 7.31 0.87 17.93
C GLY A 351 6.35 1.95 18.41
N CYS A 352 5.06 1.64 18.57
CA CYS A 352 4.02 2.55 19.06
C CYS A 352 3.74 2.43 20.57
N GLN A 353 4.62 1.79 21.35
CA GLN A 353 4.46 1.76 22.81
C GLN A 353 4.67 3.15 23.41
N ASP A 354 3.74 3.62 24.25
CA ASP A 354 3.74 4.95 24.90
C ASP A 354 5.01 5.28 25.70
N THR A 355 5.81 4.26 26.02
CA THR A 355 7.05 4.39 26.80
C THR A 355 8.31 4.50 25.94
N LEU A 356 8.22 4.18 24.64
CA LEU A 356 9.35 4.28 23.73
C LEU A 356 9.50 5.72 23.23
N PRO A 357 10.74 6.25 23.22
CA PRO A 357 10.94 7.61 22.76
C PRO A 357 10.86 7.69 21.23
N LEU A 358 10.33 8.81 20.74
CA LEU A 358 10.14 9.04 19.32
C LEU A 358 11.42 9.60 18.69
N LYS A 359 11.89 9.01 17.60
CA LYS A 359 13.02 9.54 16.83
C LYS A 359 12.53 10.58 15.84
N VAL A 360 12.84 11.85 16.11
CA VAL A 360 12.34 13.00 15.34
C VAL A 360 13.43 13.52 14.41
N LEU A 361 13.06 13.93 13.19
CA LEU A 361 13.97 14.55 12.22
C LEU A 361 13.87 16.07 12.31
N ASN A 362 14.90 16.71 12.84
CA ASN A 362 14.96 18.17 13.02
C ASN A 362 14.80 18.91 11.70
N THR A 363 14.17 20.09 11.75
CA THR A 363 14.05 20.93 10.57
C THR A 363 15.43 21.35 10.04
N PRO A 364 15.62 21.41 8.72
CA PRO A 364 16.92 21.72 8.13
C PRO A 364 17.28 23.18 8.39
N ALA A 365 18.56 23.44 8.68
CA ALA A 365 19.06 24.79 8.93
C ALA A 365 19.04 25.66 7.67
N THR A 366 19.31 25.07 6.50
CA THR A 366 19.32 25.76 5.21
C THR A 366 18.56 24.97 4.14
N PRO A 367 18.18 25.62 3.02
CA PRO A 367 17.51 24.94 1.90
C PRO A 367 18.45 24.11 1.00
N THR A 368 19.73 23.98 1.36
CA THR A 368 20.73 23.25 0.58
C THR A 368 20.43 21.75 0.55
N LEU A 369 20.96 21.04 -0.47
CA LEU A 369 20.76 19.60 -0.60
C LEU A 369 21.40 18.80 0.56
N ALA A 370 22.51 19.28 1.13
CA ALA A 370 23.19 18.63 2.25
C ALA A 370 22.29 18.61 3.50
N ASP A 371 21.68 19.74 3.83
CA ASP A 371 20.85 19.87 5.04
C ASP A 371 19.51 19.14 4.94
N ARG A 372 19.10 18.70 3.74
CA ARG A 372 17.94 17.81 3.58
C ARG A 372 18.15 16.45 4.22
N GLN A 373 19.39 16.03 4.43
CA GLN A 373 19.72 14.90 5.30
C GLN A 373 19.65 15.36 6.76
N ARG A 374 18.42 15.49 7.25
CA ARG A 374 18.12 16.05 8.56
C ARG A 374 18.72 15.22 9.69
N THR A 375 19.26 15.90 10.69
CA THR A 375 19.73 15.27 11.93
C THR A 375 18.55 14.80 12.77
N SER A 376 18.70 13.65 13.42
CA SER A 376 17.67 13.12 14.30
C SER A 376 17.99 13.33 15.77
N ASP A 377 16.99 13.66 16.56
CA ASP A 377 16.98 13.60 18.03
C ASP A 377 15.94 12.58 18.51
N THR A 378 15.92 12.31 19.81
CA THR A 378 15.03 11.34 20.44
C THR A 378 14.28 12.04 21.55
N ARG A 379 12.94 12.04 21.46
CA ARG A 379 12.05 12.72 22.40
C ARG A 379 11.29 11.72 23.25
N GLY A 380 11.33 11.89 24.57
CA GLY A 380 10.53 11.08 25.49
C GLY A 380 9.05 11.48 25.45
N SER A 381 8.16 10.62 25.94
CA SER A 381 6.71 10.90 25.96
C SER A 381 6.35 12.17 26.74
N GLY A 382 7.13 12.57 27.75
CA GLY A 382 6.94 13.83 28.47
C GLY A 382 7.32 15.10 27.69
N GLU A 383 8.00 14.95 26.56
CA GLU A 383 8.50 16.06 25.72
C GLU A 383 7.69 16.25 24.43
N LEU A 384 6.81 15.29 24.11
CA LEU A 384 6.01 15.32 22.90
C LEU A 384 4.84 16.32 23.00
N GLY A 385 4.49 16.91 21.87
CA GLY A 385 3.32 17.75 21.73
C GLY A 385 1.99 16.99 21.81
N VAL A 386 0.91 17.73 22.05
CA VAL A 386 -0.46 17.19 22.16
C VAL A 386 -0.93 16.51 20.86
N VAL A 387 -0.30 16.82 19.73
CA VAL A 387 -0.54 16.21 18.42
C VAL A 387 -0.25 14.69 18.42
N VAL A 388 0.76 14.25 19.17
CA VAL A 388 1.18 12.83 19.24
C VAL A 388 0.62 12.12 20.48
N LEU A 389 0.46 12.84 21.61
CA LEU A 389 0.14 12.23 22.92
C LEU A 389 -1.33 11.81 23.17
N ARG A 390 -2.23 11.89 22.18
CA ARG A 390 -3.64 11.52 22.35
C ARG A 390 -4.04 10.27 21.57
N SER A 391 -3.51 9.13 21.96
CA SER A 391 -4.00 7.82 21.48
C SER A 391 -3.80 6.72 22.52
N GLY A 392 -4.45 6.83 23.68
CA GLY A 392 -4.38 5.80 24.71
C GLY A 392 -5.66 5.70 25.53
N ASP A 393 -6.68 5.02 25.00
CA ASP A 393 -7.66 4.35 25.85
C ASP A 393 -7.44 2.85 25.63
N SER A 394 -6.60 2.26 26.48
CA SER A 394 -5.99 0.93 26.33
C SER A 394 -6.92 -0.22 26.75
N THR A 395 -8.24 -0.02 26.68
CA THR A 395 -9.22 -0.95 27.27
C THR A 395 -9.90 -1.87 26.25
N GLN A 396 -9.60 -1.75 24.95
CA GLN A 396 -10.13 -2.66 23.93
C GLN A 396 -9.12 -3.75 23.55
N SER A 397 -9.53 -4.99 23.81
CA SER A 397 -8.96 -6.19 23.18
C SER A 397 -9.02 -6.01 21.66
N ASP A 398 -7.87 -5.86 21.03
CA ASP A 398 -7.73 -5.71 19.58
C ASP A 398 -7.50 -7.10 18.96
N VAL A 399 -8.22 -7.42 17.88
CA VAL A 399 -8.07 -8.64 17.07
C VAL A 399 -6.61 -8.86 16.65
N LEU A 400 -5.84 -7.79 16.44
CA LEU A 400 -4.40 -7.85 16.19
C LEU A 400 -3.61 -8.40 17.38
N THR A 401 -4.05 -8.19 18.62
CA THR A 401 -3.43 -8.75 19.83
C THR A 401 -3.67 -10.24 19.91
N ASP A 402 -4.90 -10.70 19.65
CA ASP A 402 -5.26 -12.11 19.68
C ASP A 402 -4.53 -12.90 18.57
N GLU A 403 -4.44 -12.33 17.37
CA GLU A 403 -3.70 -12.94 16.27
C GLU A 403 -2.20 -12.96 16.59
N VAL A 404 -1.61 -11.89 17.12
CA VAL A 404 -0.19 -11.87 17.53
C VAL A 404 0.13 -12.90 18.63
N GLU A 405 -0.73 -13.06 19.63
CA GLU A 405 -0.54 -14.11 20.66
C GLU A 405 -0.63 -15.51 20.04
N ARG A 406 -1.51 -15.71 19.05
CA ARG A 406 -1.53 -16.93 18.25
C ARG A 406 -0.21 -17.16 17.51
N TRP A 407 0.37 -16.14 16.89
CA TRP A 407 1.68 -16.26 16.22
C TRP A 407 2.83 -16.55 17.18
N LYS A 408 2.85 -15.92 18.37
CA LYS A 408 3.84 -16.22 19.42
C LYS A 408 3.76 -17.65 19.94
N SER A 409 2.57 -18.25 19.89
CA SER A 409 2.36 -19.64 20.29
C SER A 409 2.85 -20.67 19.26
N LEU A 410 3.23 -20.23 18.05
CA LEU A 410 3.77 -21.12 17.01
C LEU A 410 5.23 -21.47 17.27
N ASP A 411 5.56 -22.75 17.14
CA ASP A 411 6.94 -23.25 17.27
C ASP A 411 7.86 -22.58 16.25
N THR A 412 8.97 -22.00 16.72
CA THR A 412 9.97 -21.31 15.90
C THR A 412 10.59 -22.24 14.85
N SER A 413 10.68 -23.55 15.14
CA SER A 413 11.15 -24.57 14.20
C SER A 413 10.21 -24.77 13.01
N LEU A 414 8.92 -24.49 13.20
CA LEU A 414 7.89 -24.52 12.18
C LEU A 414 7.95 -23.26 11.31
N ILE A 415 8.11 -22.10 11.93
CA ILE A 415 8.21 -20.79 11.26
C ILE A 415 9.42 -20.75 10.31
N GLN A 416 10.57 -21.28 10.74
CA GLN A 416 11.81 -21.25 9.96
C GLN A 416 11.69 -21.95 8.59
N LYS A 417 10.77 -22.93 8.46
CA LYS A 417 10.51 -23.66 7.20
C LYS A 417 9.76 -22.82 6.17
N PHE A 418 9.19 -21.70 6.59
CA PHE A 418 8.44 -20.78 5.75
C PHE A 418 9.18 -19.47 5.51
N ILE A 419 10.37 -19.31 6.09
CA ILE A 419 11.23 -18.18 5.80
C ILE A 419 11.94 -18.47 4.47
N ASP A 420 11.64 -17.64 3.47
CA ASP A 420 12.32 -17.70 2.19
C ASP A 420 13.82 -17.41 2.39
N VAL A 421 14.67 -18.31 1.89
CA VAL A 421 16.11 -18.30 2.19
C VAL A 421 16.81 -17.09 1.57
N GLU A 422 16.35 -16.63 0.41
CA GLU A 422 16.95 -15.50 -0.31
C GLU A 422 16.54 -14.15 0.26
N THR A 423 15.28 -14.02 0.65
CA THR A 423 14.70 -12.75 1.11
C THR A 423 14.67 -12.62 2.63
N GLN A 424 14.85 -13.73 3.36
CA GLN A 424 14.67 -13.83 4.81
C GLN A 424 13.27 -13.41 5.28
N LEU A 425 12.27 -13.46 4.39
CA LEU A 425 10.89 -13.08 4.67
C LEU A 425 10.03 -14.31 4.94
N LEU A 426 9.11 -14.18 5.90
CA LEU A 426 8.16 -15.22 6.24
C LEU A 426 7.05 -15.32 5.18
N ASN A 427 6.85 -16.52 4.63
CA ASN A 427 5.71 -16.86 3.80
C ASN A 427 4.47 -17.12 4.68
N GLU A 428 3.83 -16.04 5.16
CA GLU A 428 2.69 -16.10 6.08
C GLU A 428 1.53 -16.93 5.51
N PHE A 429 1.28 -16.89 4.19
CA PHE A 429 0.27 -17.73 3.54
C PHE A 429 0.58 -19.23 3.62
N ALA A 430 1.84 -19.63 3.40
CA ALA A 430 2.27 -21.02 3.51
C ALA A 430 2.25 -21.51 4.97
N LEU A 431 2.54 -20.63 5.93
CA LEU A 431 2.47 -20.95 7.36
C LEU A 431 1.02 -21.01 7.86
N MET A 432 0.15 -20.09 7.44
CA MET A 432 -1.30 -20.14 7.70
C MET A 432 -1.92 -21.40 7.10
N TYR A 433 -1.44 -21.82 5.92
CA TYR A 433 -1.79 -23.09 5.31
C TYR A 433 -1.41 -24.26 6.24
N LYS A 434 -0.15 -24.38 6.65
CA LYS A 434 0.26 -25.52 7.50
C LYS A 434 -0.43 -25.53 8.86
N THR A 435 -0.60 -24.38 9.50
CA THR A 435 -1.25 -24.30 10.82
C THR A 435 -2.73 -24.64 10.77
N LYS A 436 -3.46 -24.20 9.73
CA LYS A 436 -4.89 -24.51 9.56
C LYS A 436 -5.16 -25.98 9.24
N TYR A 437 -4.25 -26.66 8.54
CA TYR A 437 -4.41 -28.07 8.17
C TYR A 437 -3.73 -29.07 9.13
N SER A 438 -2.74 -28.65 9.93
CA SER A 438 -2.16 -29.49 10.99
C SER A 438 -3.10 -29.68 12.18
N CYS A 439 -4.05 -28.76 12.40
CA CYS A 439 -5.05 -28.89 13.47
C CYS A 439 -6.21 -29.85 13.14
N ASN A 440 -6.36 -30.27 11.88
CA ASN A 440 -7.44 -31.16 11.43
C ASN A 440 -7.00 -32.62 11.17
N GLY A 441 -5.72 -32.92 11.36
CA GLY A 441 -5.19 -34.28 11.32
C GLY A 441 -4.53 -34.60 12.64
N THR A 442 -5.02 -35.62 13.34
CA THR A 442 -4.21 -36.32 14.34
C THR A 442 -2.85 -36.61 13.73
N LEU A 443 -1.80 -36.00 14.31
CA LEU A 443 -0.42 -36.40 14.15
C LEU A 443 -0.33 -37.86 14.64
N GLU A 444 -0.55 -38.83 13.75
CA GLU A 444 0.04 -40.14 13.99
C GLU A 444 1.55 -39.97 13.88
N GLU A 445 2.18 -40.26 15.01
CA GLU A 445 3.61 -40.23 15.25
C GLU A 445 4.37 -41.04 14.20
N GLU A 446 5.06 -40.36 13.27
CA GLU A 446 6.27 -40.92 12.66
C GLU A 446 7.43 -40.76 13.65
N THR A 447 7.35 -41.47 14.77
CA THR A 447 8.50 -41.73 15.65
C THR A 447 8.58 -43.21 15.97
N GLY A 448 9.51 -43.90 15.31
CA GLY A 448 10.26 -44.99 15.92
C GLY A 448 10.15 -46.37 15.28
N SER A 449 11.19 -46.78 14.54
CA SER A 449 11.97 -47.99 14.86
C SER A 449 13.02 -48.26 13.76
N LEU A 450 14.12 -47.52 13.79
CA LEU A 450 15.41 -48.05 13.36
C LEU A 450 15.87 -49.05 14.44
N GLY A 451 15.40 -50.28 14.32
CA GLY A 451 15.88 -51.42 15.11
C GLY A 451 17.16 -51.95 14.49
N PHE A 452 18.30 -51.56 15.08
CA PHE A 452 19.54 -52.32 14.97
C PHE A 452 19.29 -53.77 15.42
N GLN A 453 19.49 -54.74 14.53
CA GLN A 453 19.84 -56.11 14.93
C GLN A 453 21.28 -56.35 14.53
N THR A 454 22.13 -56.37 15.55
CA THR A 454 23.48 -56.92 15.54
C THR A 454 23.40 -58.45 15.64
N GLU A 455 24.37 -59.09 15.02
CA GLU A 455 24.59 -60.52 14.91
C GLU A 455 24.60 -61.25 16.27
N GLU A 456 24.02 -62.46 16.31
CA GLU A 456 24.61 -63.58 17.05
C GLU A 456 24.42 -64.88 16.24
N MET A 457 25.54 -65.43 15.79
CA MET A 457 25.72 -66.84 15.42
C MET A 457 25.61 -67.71 16.69
N GLY A 458 24.97 -68.88 16.59
CA GLY A 458 25.10 -69.93 17.60
C GLY A 458 24.20 -71.14 17.39
N ASP A 459 24.77 -72.18 16.76
CA ASP A 459 24.55 -73.63 16.94
C ASP A 459 23.20 -74.17 17.48
N GLN A 460 22.42 -74.84 16.61
CA GLN A 460 22.26 -76.31 16.52
C GLN A 460 21.12 -76.69 15.55
#